data_AF-A0A6L9YPA8-F1
#
_entry.id   AF-A0A6L9YPA8-F1
#
_cell.length_a   1.000
_cell.length_b   1.000
_cell.length_c   1.000
_cell.angle_alpha   90.00
_cell.angle_beta   90.00
_cell.angle_gamma   90.00
#
_symmetry.space_group_name_H-M   'P 1'
#
loop_
_entity.id
_entity.type
_entity.pdbx_description
1 polymer ?
#
loop_
_entity_poly.entity_id
_entity_poly.type
_entity_poly.pdbx_seq_one_letter_code
_entity_poly.pdbx_strand_id
1 'polypeptide(L)'
;MKIIRVISTIFITVLMSLCLAQKAWGFCGFYVAKADTKLYNQSSQVVIARDGDRTVLTMANDYQGDVKDFAMVVPVPVVLQREQVNVGDPKIIERLDQFSAPRLVEYFDPDPCAHNRRYLESAPADLGRPGGTRGPDAYDRSLGVTVEERFSVGEYNILILSAKDSRGLETWLRRNGYKIPRGANRLLRPYIRQNMKFFVAKVNLEEFDKTAYQRLRPLQMAYESPRFMLPIRLGMMNATGEQDLIVYVLSPRGQAEITNYRTVKIPSNTEIPVFVKAEFGDFYTAMFQTAYEGEGKKVAFLEYAWDMASCDPCSANPLNWEELRKSGVFWLNSGRSNNVSLRSNNVYITRLHVRYTRDTFPEDLMFQETSNRELFQGRYILRHPFTGEMSCRAGVDYQQSLNRRLQQEAKTLAELTGWDIDEIRNKIDFPDVKPIPWWRHLW
;
A
#
# COMPACT_ATOMS: atom_id res chain seq x y z
N MET A 1 42.36 -31.26 -15.75
CA MET A 1 42.00 -30.05 -16.54
C MET A 1 40.49 -29.91 -16.78
N LYS A 2 39.79 -30.81 -17.50
CA LYS A 2 38.35 -30.63 -17.84
C LYS A 2 37.44 -30.29 -16.64
N ILE A 3 37.55 -31.03 -15.53
CA ILE A 3 36.74 -30.84 -14.30
C ILE A 3 36.86 -29.41 -13.74
N ILE A 4 38.08 -28.85 -13.70
CA ILE A 4 38.32 -27.49 -13.15
C ILE A 4 37.54 -26.44 -13.96
N ARG A 5 37.51 -26.56 -15.30
CA ARG A 5 36.73 -25.64 -16.15
C ARG A 5 35.23 -25.73 -15.85
N VAL A 6 34.67 -26.93 -15.68
CA VAL A 6 33.25 -27.11 -15.35
C VAL A 6 32.90 -26.46 -14.00
N ILE A 7 33.74 -26.65 -12.98
CA ILE A 7 33.56 -26.03 -11.66
C ILE A 7 33.63 -24.50 -11.77
N SER A 8 34.59 -23.95 -12.52
CA SER A 8 34.66 -22.50 -12.76
C SER A 8 33.43 -21.95 -13.49
N THR A 9 32.91 -22.65 -14.51
CA THR A 9 31.70 -22.20 -15.21
C THR A 9 30.47 -22.20 -14.29
N ILE A 10 30.29 -23.24 -13.48
CA ILE A 10 29.19 -23.33 -12.51
C ILE A 10 29.31 -22.22 -11.44
N PHE A 11 30.52 -21.97 -10.93
CA PHE A 11 30.72 -20.91 -9.94
C PHE A 11 30.43 -19.52 -10.53
N ILE A 12 30.79 -19.29 -11.80
CA ILE A 12 30.48 -18.04 -12.51
C ILE A 12 28.96 -17.89 -12.74
N THR A 13 28.24 -18.91 -13.18
CA THR A 13 26.78 -18.79 -13.39
C THR A 13 26.00 -18.62 -12.10
N VAL A 14 26.40 -19.28 -11.00
CA VAL A 14 25.81 -19.07 -9.66
C VAL A 14 26.11 -17.67 -9.11
N LEU A 15 27.33 -17.15 -9.32
CA LEU A 15 27.68 -15.80 -8.91
C LEU A 15 26.92 -14.74 -9.74
N MET A 16 26.60 -15.04 -11.00
CA MET A 16 25.88 -14.15 -11.90
C MET A 16 24.36 -14.14 -11.66
N SER A 17 23.75 -15.27 -11.27
CA SER A 17 22.33 -15.32 -10.89
C SER A 17 22.05 -14.59 -9.56
N LEU A 18 22.99 -14.64 -8.60
CA LEU A 18 22.93 -13.85 -7.36
C LEU A 18 22.99 -12.33 -7.57
N CYS A 19 23.31 -11.85 -8.78
CA CYS A 19 23.27 -10.43 -9.13
C CYS A 19 21.95 -9.96 -9.79
N LEU A 20 20.95 -10.83 -9.97
CA LEU A 20 19.68 -10.52 -10.64
C LEU A 20 18.49 -10.24 -9.70
N ALA A 21 18.73 -10.06 -8.39
CA ALA A 21 17.69 -9.67 -7.45
C ALA A 21 17.24 -8.21 -7.69
N GLN A 22 16.15 -8.01 -8.43
CA GLN A 22 15.62 -6.67 -8.71
C GLN A 22 15.09 -5.99 -7.43
N LYS A 23 15.39 -4.69 -7.30
CA LYS A 23 15.04 -3.84 -6.15
C LYS A 23 14.21 -2.64 -6.64
N ALA A 24 12.93 -2.56 -6.28
CA ALA A 24 12.10 -1.37 -6.53
C ALA A 24 10.95 -1.26 -5.52
N TRP A 25 11.01 -0.27 -4.62
CA TRP A 25 9.89 0.31 -3.85
C TRP A 25 10.28 1.78 -3.46
N GLY A 26 9.39 2.71 -3.05
CA GLY A 26 9.81 4.10 -2.76
C GLY A 26 8.86 5.12 -2.06
N PHE A 27 9.34 6.38 -1.91
CA PHE A 27 8.90 7.33 -0.84
C PHE A 27 8.39 8.72 -1.29
N CYS A 28 7.43 9.26 -0.53
CA CYS A 28 6.79 10.58 -0.68
C CYS A 28 7.64 11.83 -0.33
N GLY A 29 8.97 11.76 -0.34
CA GLY A 29 9.84 12.85 0.10
C GLY A 29 11.31 12.55 -0.16
N PHE A 30 12.21 13.52 -0.02
CA PHE A 30 13.61 13.31 -0.39
C PHE A 30 14.54 13.06 0.79
N TYR A 31 15.39 12.04 0.63
CA TYR A 31 16.50 11.76 1.52
C TYR A 31 17.69 12.67 1.26
N VAL A 32 18.48 12.94 2.30
CA VAL A 32 19.67 13.79 2.21
C VAL A 32 20.79 13.33 3.15
N ALA A 33 21.84 12.72 2.58
CA ALA A 33 22.97 12.14 3.33
C ALA A 33 24.10 13.13 3.68
N LYS A 34 25.12 12.65 4.42
CA LYS A 34 26.35 13.38 4.77
C LYS A 34 27.65 12.67 4.31
N ALA A 35 27.65 11.38 4.03
CA ALA A 35 28.78 10.57 3.56
C ALA A 35 28.51 9.95 2.16
N ASP A 36 29.31 8.97 1.73
CA ASP A 36 29.45 8.62 0.31
C ASP A 36 28.28 7.83 -0.30
N THR A 37 28.12 7.93 -1.63
CA THR A 37 26.79 7.76 -2.26
C THR A 37 26.50 6.36 -2.79
N LYS A 38 25.77 5.57 -1.99
CA LYS A 38 24.80 4.56 -2.48
C LYS A 38 23.53 4.63 -1.63
N LEU A 39 22.53 5.34 -2.14
CA LEU A 39 21.21 5.51 -1.50
C LEU A 39 20.17 4.80 -2.36
N TYR A 40 19.68 3.64 -1.91
CA TYR A 40 18.62 2.91 -2.57
C TYR A 40 17.44 2.77 -1.61
N ASN A 41 16.35 3.43 -1.98
CA ASN A 41 15.10 3.40 -1.25
C ASN A 41 14.33 2.12 -1.60
N GLN A 42 13.72 1.47 -0.61
CA GLN A 42 13.03 0.19 -0.80
C GLN A 42 11.80 -0.02 0.09
N SER A 43 11.09 1.06 0.43
CA SER A 43 9.62 1.14 0.40
C SER A 43 9.14 2.34 1.18
N SER A 44 7.91 2.76 0.91
CA SER A 44 7.18 3.56 1.88
C SER A 44 5.73 3.19 1.98
N GLN A 45 5.30 3.19 3.23
CA GLN A 45 3.94 3.01 3.64
C GLN A 45 3.53 4.30 4.34
N VAL A 46 2.47 4.92 3.83
CA VAL A 46 1.95 6.19 4.35
C VAL A 46 0.54 5.96 4.85
N VAL A 47 0.28 6.35 6.10
CA VAL A 47 -1.07 6.39 6.67
C VAL A 47 -1.54 7.84 6.70
N ILE A 48 -2.70 8.12 6.12
CA ILE A 48 -3.36 9.43 6.19
C ILE A 48 -4.72 9.25 6.87
N ALA A 49 -4.82 9.56 8.15
CA ALA A 49 -6.10 9.67 8.82
C ALA A 49 -6.65 11.09 8.68
N ARG A 50 -7.80 11.26 8.02
CA ARG A 50 -8.38 12.58 7.73
C ARG A 50 -9.88 12.64 8.06
N ASP A 51 -10.29 13.80 8.56
CA ASP A 51 -11.69 14.21 8.70
C ASP A 51 -11.80 15.72 8.49
N GLY A 52 -12.42 16.13 7.37
CA GLY A 52 -12.50 17.54 7.01
C GLY A 52 -11.12 18.07 6.67
N ASP A 53 -10.63 19.08 7.40
CA ASP A 53 -9.29 19.65 7.20
C ASP A 53 -8.22 19.04 8.13
N ARG A 54 -8.63 18.28 9.15
CA ARG A 54 -7.74 17.69 10.14
C ARG A 54 -7.12 16.42 9.60
N THR A 55 -5.80 16.34 9.61
CA THR A 55 -5.01 15.27 8.99
C THR A 55 -3.92 14.80 9.96
N VAL A 56 -3.82 13.47 10.14
CA VAL A 56 -2.66 12.84 10.76
C VAL A 56 -1.94 12.03 9.68
N LEU A 57 -0.76 12.50 9.29
CA LEU A 57 0.12 11.90 8.29
C LEU A 57 1.22 11.11 8.98
N THR A 58 1.19 9.78 8.85
CA THR A 58 2.25 8.89 9.35
C THR A 58 3.04 8.34 8.16
N MET A 59 4.37 8.39 8.23
CA MET A 59 5.26 7.91 7.17
C MET A 59 6.24 6.88 7.73
N ALA A 60 6.20 5.65 7.22
CA ALA A 60 7.21 4.62 7.40
C ALA A 60 8.12 4.54 6.15
N ASN A 61 9.37 4.16 6.36
CA ASN A 61 10.41 4.21 5.33
C ASN A 61 11.44 3.09 5.54
N ASP A 62 11.60 2.20 4.56
CA ASP A 62 12.63 1.14 4.63
C ASP A 62 13.98 1.71 4.12
N TYR A 63 14.67 2.39 5.03
CA TYR A 63 15.96 3.00 4.74
C TYR A 63 17.09 1.97 4.82
N GLN A 64 17.54 1.47 3.66
CA GLN A 64 18.62 0.48 3.55
C GLN A 64 20.03 1.10 3.47
N GLY A 65 20.27 2.21 4.17
CA GLY A 65 21.56 2.90 4.26
C GLY A 65 22.11 2.96 5.69
N ASP A 66 23.27 3.60 5.87
CA ASP A 66 23.83 3.83 7.20
C ASP A 66 23.02 4.91 7.93
N VAL A 67 22.48 4.59 9.12
CA VAL A 67 21.56 5.44 9.88
C VAL A 67 22.14 6.83 10.18
N LYS A 68 23.47 6.99 10.28
CA LYS A 68 24.12 8.31 10.45
C LYS A 68 23.90 9.27 9.28
N ASP A 69 23.56 8.72 8.11
CA ASP A 69 23.31 9.40 6.85
C ASP A 69 21.82 9.60 6.55
N PHE A 70 20.94 9.28 7.50
CA PHE A 70 19.53 9.63 7.40
C PHE A 70 19.30 11.12 7.71
N ALA A 71 18.90 11.86 6.69
CA ALA A 71 17.94 12.95 6.84
C ALA A 71 16.86 12.85 5.77
N MET A 72 15.68 13.37 6.08
CA MET A 72 14.46 13.28 5.29
C MET A 72 13.80 14.67 5.23
N VAL A 73 13.43 15.12 4.03
CA VAL A 73 12.82 16.43 3.79
C VAL A 73 11.49 16.27 3.08
N VAL A 74 10.42 16.78 3.71
CA VAL A 74 9.03 16.62 3.28
C VAL A 74 8.31 17.98 3.28
N PRO A 75 7.64 18.38 2.18
CA PRO A 75 6.76 19.54 2.17
C PRO A 75 5.52 19.30 3.03
N VAL A 76 5.25 20.21 3.96
CA VAL A 76 4.04 20.20 4.81
C VAL A 76 3.26 21.50 4.62
N PRO A 77 1.91 21.47 4.69
CA PRO A 77 1.09 22.62 4.28
C PRO A 77 1.09 23.78 5.29
N VAL A 78 1.52 23.53 6.53
CA VAL A 78 1.54 24.48 7.66
C VAL A 78 2.85 24.35 8.46
N VAL A 79 3.06 25.23 9.45
CA VAL A 79 4.09 25.02 10.48
C VAL A 79 3.64 23.90 11.42
N LEU A 80 4.56 23.06 11.88
CA LEU A 80 4.32 21.99 12.85
C LEU A 80 5.06 22.30 14.16
N GLN A 81 4.31 22.45 15.24
CA GLN A 81 4.84 22.53 16.61
C GLN A 81 5.36 21.17 17.08
N ARG A 82 6.11 21.14 18.18
CA ARG A 82 6.70 19.91 18.72
C ARG A 82 5.64 18.87 19.08
N GLU A 83 4.55 19.34 19.67
CA GLU A 83 3.41 18.57 20.17
C GLU A 83 2.61 17.92 19.03
N GLN A 84 2.72 18.49 17.82
CA GLN A 84 2.10 17.99 16.60
C GLN A 84 2.91 16.87 15.92
N VAL A 85 4.12 16.57 16.40
CA VAL A 85 5.03 15.58 15.80
C VAL A 85 5.35 14.48 16.80
N ASN A 86 5.05 13.24 16.42
CA ASN A 86 5.24 12.06 17.25
C ASN A 86 5.97 10.96 16.47
N VAL A 87 6.53 10.00 17.20
CA VAL A 87 7.06 8.76 16.62
C VAL A 87 6.03 7.64 16.80
N GLY A 88 5.65 7.01 15.70
CA GLY A 88 4.68 5.92 15.66
C GLY A 88 5.27 4.56 16.01
N ASP A 89 4.40 3.59 16.23
CA ASP A 89 4.75 2.18 16.39
C ASP A 89 4.72 1.49 15.00
N PRO A 90 5.83 0.92 14.50
CA PRO A 90 5.88 0.22 13.21
C PRO A 90 4.76 -0.84 13.05
N LYS A 91 4.42 -1.54 14.13
CA LYS A 91 3.46 -2.65 14.12
C LYS A 91 2.06 -2.24 13.69
N ILE A 92 1.71 -0.96 13.85
CA ILE A 92 0.41 -0.44 13.45
C ILE A 92 0.27 -0.37 11.93
N ILE A 93 1.39 -0.12 11.23
CA ILE A 93 1.43 -0.09 9.78
C ILE A 93 1.52 -1.53 9.23
N GLU A 94 2.26 -2.43 9.90
CA GLU A 94 2.22 -3.88 9.63
C GLU A 94 0.80 -4.45 9.79
N ARG A 95 0.05 -4.03 10.81
CA ARG A 95 -1.35 -4.44 11.04
C ARG A 95 -2.31 -3.88 10.00
N LEU A 96 -2.15 -2.62 9.58
CA LEU A 96 -2.89 -2.04 8.46
C LEU A 96 -2.60 -2.79 7.15
N ASP A 97 -1.35 -3.14 6.89
CA ASP A 97 -0.94 -3.93 5.72
C ASP A 97 -1.62 -5.30 5.73
N GLN A 98 -1.44 -6.09 6.79
CA GLN A 98 -2.04 -7.42 6.96
C GLN A 98 -3.57 -7.43 6.80
N PHE A 99 -4.27 -6.40 7.32
CA PHE A 99 -5.73 -6.29 7.22
C PHE A 99 -6.21 -5.94 5.80
N SER A 100 -5.45 -5.12 5.07
CA SER A 100 -5.85 -4.55 3.78
C SER A 100 -5.16 -5.20 2.56
N ALA A 101 -4.20 -6.09 2.77
CA ALA A 101 -3.46 -6.72 1.69
C ALA A 101 -4.39 -7.50 0.73
N PRO A 102 -4.03 -7.55 -0.58
CA PRO A 102 -4.58 -8.51 -1.53
C PRO A 102 -4.43 -9.94 -1.00
N ARG A 103 -5.48 -10.73 -1.09
CA ARG A 103 -5.56 -12.05 -0.44
C ARG A 103 -5.90 -13.19 -1.39
N LEU A 104 -5.28 -14.33 -1.11
CA LEU A 104 -5.62 -15.61 -1.70
C LEU A 104 -6.70 -16.27 -0.83
N VAL A 105 -7.78 -16.76 -1.44
CA VAL A 105 -8.91 -17.38 -0.73
C VAL A 105 -9.14 -18.79 -1.26
N GLU A 106 -9.52 -19.71 -0.38
CA GLU A 106 -9.63 -21.13 -0.71
C GLU A 106 -11.08 -21.59 -0.57
N TYR A 107 -11.66 -22.06 -1.67
CA TYR A 107 -12.92 -22.80 -1.67
C TYR A 107 -12.64 -24.25 -2.02
N PHE A 108 -13.46 -25.15 -1.47
CA PHE A 108 -13.45 -26.58 -1.77
C PHE A 108 -14.76 -26.91 -2.47
N ASP A 109 -14.70 -27.62 -3.59
CA ASP A 109 -15.91 -28.05 -4.28
C ASP A 109 -16.68 -29.08 -3.41
N PRO A 110 -18.02 -28.97 -3.31
CA PRO A 110 -18.81 -29.95 -2.61
C PRO A 110 -18.77 -31.30 -3.32
N ASP A 111 -19.03 -32.38 -2.58
CA ASP A 111 -19.33 -33.70 -3.15
C ASP A 111 -20.44 -33.58 -4.21
N PRO A 112 -20.17 -33.90 -5.50
CA PRO A 112 -21.15 -33.78 -6.58
C PRO A 112 -22.30 -34.79 -6.45
N CYS A 113 -22.21 -35.76 -5.54
CA CYS A 113 -23.24 -36.75 -5.24
C CYS A 113 -24.11 -36.39 -4.01
N ALA A 114 -23.85 -35.26 -3.33
CA ALA A 114 -24.53 -34.89 -2.08
C ALA A 114 -25.83 -34.06 -2.26
N HIS A 115 -26.91 -34.48 -1.60
CA HIS A 115 -28.21 -33.78 -1.62
C HIS A 115 -28.29 -32.64 -0.57
N ASN A 116 -28.02 -31.41 -0.98
CA ASN A 116 -28.09 -30.23 -0.10
C ASN A 116 -29.51 -29.62 0.03
N ARG A 117 -30.03 -29.54 1.26
CA ARG A 117 -31.22 -28.72 1.62
C ARG A 117 -30.77 -27.31 2.01
N ARG A 118 -31.28 -26.28 1.33
CA ARG A 118 -31.08 -24.86 1.70
C ARG A 118 -32.20 -24.35 2.62
N TYR A 119 -31.82 -23.51 3.57
CA TYR A 119 -32.70 -22.52 4.20
C TYR A 119 -32.32 -21.11 3.70
N LEU A 120 -33.23 -20.15 3.87
CA LEU A 120 -33.10 -18.75 3.45
C LEU A 120 -33.32 -17.84 4.66
N GLU A 121 -32.52 -16.78 4.78
CA GLU A 121 -32.75 -15.65 5.68
C GLU A 121 -32.53 -14.33 4.94
N SER A 122 -33.15 -13.25 5.43
CA SER A 122 -33.23 -11.94 4.75
C SER A 122 -32.87 -10.78 5.70
N ALA A 123 -32.37 -9.68 5.13
CA ALA A 123 -31.78 -8.53 5.84
C ALA A 123 -32.82 -7.42 6.23
N PRO A 124 -32.44 -6.43 7.08
CA PRO A 124 -33.39 -5.58 7.83
C PRO A 124 -33.68 -4.19 7.23
N ALA A 125 -34.34 -3.31 8.01
CA ALA A 125 -34.94 -2.01 7.62
C ALA A 125 -34.22 -0.74 8.18
N ASP A 126 -34.80 0.44 7.90
CA ASP A 126 -34.16 1.77 7.79
C ASP A 126 -34.30 2.74 9.01
N LEU A 127 -33.65 3.92 9.01
CA LEU A 127 -33.56 4.91 10.13
C LEU A 127 -33.61 6.42 9.73
N GLY A 128 -34.08 7.29 10.63
CA GLY A 128 -34.28 8.76 10.44
C GLY A 128 -33.22 9.74 11.02
N ARG A 129 -33.38 11.06 10.79
CA ARG A 129 -32.41 12.20 10.94
C ARG A 129 -33.14 13.58 11.04
N PRO A 130 -32.54 14.82 11.10
CA PRO A 130 -31.12 15.30 11.09
C PRO A 130 -30.74 16.43 12.14
N GLY A 131 -29.54 17.06 12.05
CA GLY A 131 -29.11 18.33 12.72
C GLY A 131 -27.57 18.43 12.95
N GLY A 132 -26.85 19.55 13.14
CA GLY A 132 -27.12 21.02 13.04
C GLY A 132 -27.02 21.79 14.40
N THR A 133 -26.49 23.03 14.60
CA THR A 133 -25.54 24.02 13.96
C THR A 133 -25.06 25.00 15.12
N ARG A 134 -24.25 26.10 15.09
CA ARG A 134 -23.35 26.89 14.18
C ARG A 134 -22.47 27.87 15.04
N GLY A 135 -21.31 28.38 14.59
CA GLY A 135 -20.63 29.60 15.16
C GLY A 135 -19.07 29.68 14.99
N PRO A 136 -18.40 30.88 14.89
CA PRO A 136 -17.13 30.98 14.11
C PRO A 136 -15.96 31.91 14.61
N ASP A 137 -14.82 31.88 13.87
CA ASP A 137 -13.80 32.94 13.56
C ASP A 137 -12.81 33.51 14.64
N ALA A 138 -11.60 34.07 14.35
CA ALA A 138 -10.65 34.02 13.19
C ALA A 138 -9.27 34.76 13.43
N TYR A 139 -8.21 34.40 12.65
CA TYR A 139 -7.05 35.25 12.15
C TYR A 139 -5.95 35.78 13.15
N ASP A 140 -4.66 36.11 12.80
CA ASP A 140 -3.78 35.93 11.61
C ASP A 140 -2.25 36.20 11.88
N ARG A 141 -1.36 35.68 11.00
CA ARG A 141 -0.03 36.17 10.46
C ARG A 141 1.05 36.93 11.30
N SER A 142 2.34 37.02 10.91
CA SER A 142 3.08 36.63 9.67
C SER A 142 4.61 36.44 9.89
N LEU A 143 5.33 36.18 8.77
CA LEU A 143 6.79 36.02 8.54
C LEU A 143 7.29 34.55 8.52
N GLY A 144 8.52 34.23 8.09
CA GLY A 144 9.56 35.13 7.57
C GLY A 144 10.51 34.63 6.46
N VAL A 145 10.59 33.32 6.17
CA VAL A 145 11.88 32.58 6.04
C VAL A 145 12.51 32.49 7.42
N THR A 146 11.96 31.58 8.17
CA THR A 146 12.26 31.33 9.57
C THR A 146 12.69 29.87 9.70
N VAL A 147 13.54 29.60 10.69
CA VAL A 147 13.39 28.33 11.41
C VAL A 147 12.12 28.52 12.22
N GLU A 148 11.00 28.05 11.68
CA GLU A 148 9.67 28.25 12.27
C GLU A 148 9.61 27.49 13.60
N GLU A 149 10.21 26.30 13.63
CA GLU A 149 10.34 25.44 14.81
C GLU A 149 11.64 24.61 14.76
N ARG A 150 12.18 24.28 15.93
CA ARG A 150 13.30 23.34 16.12
C ARG A 150 13.14 22.56 17.42
N PHE A 151 13.09 21.23 17.32
CA PHE A 151 12.91 20.35 18.48
C PHE A 151 13.43 18.94 18.23
N SER A 152 13.42 18.09 19.26
CA SER A 152 13.74 16.66 19.15
C SER A 152 12.58 15.82 19.65
N VAL A 153 12.27 14.75 18.93
CA VAL A 153 11.18 13.78 19.19
C VAL A 153 11.70 12.38 18.84
N GLY A 154 11.78 11.51 19.85
CA GLY A 154 12.39 10.19 19.71
C GLY A 154 13.84 10.27 19.21
N GLU A 155 14.18 9.40 18.26
CA GLU A 155 15.48 9.33 17.59
C GLU A 155 15.72 10.47 16.58
N TYR A 156 14.84 11.47 16.48
CA TYR A 156 14.89 12.51 15.44
C TYR A 156 15.08 13.93 15.99
N ASN A 157 15.99 14.66 15.36
CA ASN A 157 16.09 16.11 15.40
C ASN A 157 15.29 16.69 14.24
N ILE A 158 14.32 17.56 14.55
CA ILE A 158 13.37 18.15 13.60
C ILE A 158 13.65 19.65 13.43
N LEU A 159 13.56 20.13 12.19
CA LEU A 159 13.54 21.54 11.82
C LEU A 159 12.36 21.80 10.88
N ILE A 160 11.59 22.86 11.15
CA ILE A 160 10.56 23.34 10.23
C ILE A 160 11.04 24.63 9.59
N LEU A 161 11.18 24.63 8.26
CA LEU A 161 11.73 25.75 7.49
C LEU A 161 10.67 26.36 6.58
N SER A 162 10.49 27.68 6.59
CA SER A 162 9.90 28.40 5.45
C SER A 162 10.96 28.91 4.48
N ALA A 163 10.60 29.08 3.21
CA ALA A 163 11.49 29.60 2.18
C ALA A 163 10.76 30.54 1.22
N LYS A 164 11.39 31.69 0.89
CA LYS A 164 10.94 32.65 -0.14
C LYS A 164 11.68 32.44 -1.49
N ASP A 165 12.91 31.91 -1.48
CA ASP A 165 13.61 31.44 -2.68
C ASP A 165 14.11 29.99 -2.50
N SER A 166 13.77 29.16 -3.47
CA SER A 166 14.35 27.85 -3.77
C SER A 166 15.88 27.75 -3.67
N ARG A 167 16.63 28.76 -4.15
CA ARG A 167 18.10 28.80 -4.03
C ARG A 167 18.53 29.06 -2.59
N GLY A 168 17.77 29.84 -1.83
CA GLY A 168 18.03 30.09 -0.42
C GLY A 168 17.93 28.80 0.40
N LEU A 169 16.84 28.04 0.21
CA LEU A 169 16.64 26.75 0.88
C LEU A 169 17.72 25.72 0.51
N GLU A 170 18.02 25.57 -0.78
CA GLU A 170 19.08 24.66 -1.24
C GLU A 170 20.46 25.05 -0.67
N THR A 171 20.78 26.35 -0.65
CA THR A 171 22.04 26.86 -0.09
C THR A 171 22.11 26.67 1.42
N TRP A 172 21.01 26.91 2.16
CA TRP A 172 20.94 26.69 3.60
C TRP A 172 21.20 25.22 3.94
N LEU A 173 20.53 24.31 3.24
CA LEU A 173 20.70 22.87 3.44
C LEU A 173 22.13 22.43 3.10
N ARG A 174 22.68 22.81 1.93
CA ARG A 174 24.08 22.49 1.57
C ARG A 174 25.09 23.01 2.60
N ARG A 175 24.90 24.22 3.14
CA ARG A 175 25.77 24.79 4.20
C ARG A 175 25.68 24.04 5.52
N ASN A 176 24.52 23.49 5.87
CA ASN A 176 24.33 22.67 7.07
C ASN A 176 24.72 21.18 6.85
N GLY A 177 25.45 20.86 5.78
CA GLY A 177 26.01 19.53 5.50
C GLY A 177 25.08 18.56 4.77
N TYR A 178 23.90 19.00 4.35
CA TYR A 178 22.90 18.16 3.69
C TYR A 178 23.23 17.97 2.18
N LYS A 179 23.62 16.75 1.75
CA LYS A 179 23.95 16.40 0.33
C LYS A 179 22.72 16.35 -0.60
N ILE A 180 22.21 17.49 -1.04
CA ILE A 180 21.06 17.55 -1.96
C ILE A 180 21.45 17.18 -3.42
N PRO A 181 20.66 16.37 -4.15
CA PRO A 181 20.85 16.09 -5.58
C PRO A 181 20.91 17.35 -6.47
N ARG A 182 21.60 17.26 -7.62
CA ARG A 182 21.68 18.37 -8.58
C ARG A 182 20.30 18.67 -9.18
N GLY A 183 19.85 19.92 -9.10
CA GLY A 183 18.61 20.38 -9.72
C GLY A 183 17.35 20.31 -8.84
N ALA A 184 17.48 19.92 -7.56
CA ALA A 184 16.38 19.91 -6.58
C ALA A 184 15.62 21.24 -6.51
N ASN A 185 16.31 22.35 -6.71
CA ASN A 185 15.76 23.68 -6.94
C ASN A 185 14.44 23.70 -7.75
N ARG A 186 14.41 22.99 -8.88
CA ARG A 186 13.26 22.96 -9.81
C ARG A 186 12.06 22.22 -9.23
N LEU A 187 12.29 21.21 -8.40
CA LEU A 187 11.24 20.42 -7.74
C LEU A 187 10.74 21.10 -6.46
N LEU A 188 11.59 21.89 -5.78
CA LEU A 188 11.24 22.68 -4.59
C LEU A 188 10.40 23.94 -4.89
N ARG A 189 10.55 24.54 -6.09
CA ARG A 189 9.85 25.79 -6.50
C ARG A 189 8.32 25.76 -6.41
N PRO A 190 7.59 24.69 -6.79
CA PRO A 190 6.14 24.63 -6.64
C PRO A 190 5.69 24.79 -5.18
N TYR A 191 6.23 23.98 -4.26
CA TYR A 191 5.88 24.05 -2.83
C TYR A 191 6.15 25.44 -2.23
N ILE A 192 7.26 26.09 -2.64
CA ILE A 192 7.58 27.47 -2.22
C ILE A 192 6.55 28.47 -2.75
N ARG A 193 6.13 28.38 -4.02
CA ARG A 193 5.05 29.22 -4.57
C ARG A 193 3.69 28.93 -3.91
N GLN A 194 3.49 27.72 -3.41
CA GLN A 194 2.32 27.32 -2.61
C GLN A 194 2.44 27.72 -1.12
N ASN A 195 3.51 28.40 -0.70
CA ASN A 195 3.79 28.79 0.70
C ASN A 195 3.81 27.59 1.68
N MET A 196 4.22 26.40 1.21
CA MET A 196 4.44 25.24 2.05
C MET A 196 5.74 25.37 2.86
N LYS A 197 5.80 24.67 4.00
CA LYS A 197 6.98 24.57 4.84
C LYS A 197 7.72 23.27 4.53
N PHE A 198 8.98 23.18 4.94
CA PHE A 198 9.80 21.99 4.78
C PHE A 198 10.10 21.41 6.15
N PHE A 199 9.46 20.27 6.44
CA PHE A 199 9.78 19.42 7.57
C PHE A 199 11.09 18.68 7.25
N VAL A 200 12.13 18.92 8.05
CA VAL A 200 13.44 18.26 7.94
C VAL A 200 13.66 17.43 9.19
N ALA A 201 13.60 16.11 9.06
CA ALA A 201 14.01 15.17 10.11
C ALA A 201 15.43 14.69 9.85
N LYS A 202 16.26 14.62 10.89
CA LYS A 202 17.59 13.99 10.86
C LYS A 202 17.73 13.10 12.09
N VAL A 203 18.31 11.91 11.94
CA VAL A 203 18.53 11.01 13.08
C VAL A 203 19.54 11.60 14.07
N ASN A 204 19.26 11.39 15.36
CA ASN A 204 20.17 11.56 16.47
C ASN A 204 20.68 10.17 16.91
N LEU A 205 21.93 9.84 16.58
CA LEU A 205 22.51 8.53 16.90
C LEU A 205 22.51 8.26 18.42
N GLU A 206 22.84 9.29 19.21
CA GLU A 206 22.86 9.18 20.68
C GLU A 206 21.49 8.83 21.29
N GLU A 207 20.38 9.11 20.60
CA GLU A 207 19.04 8.67 21.02
C GLU A 207 18.62 7.36 20.34
N PHE A 208 19.03 7.12 19.10
CA PHE A 208 18.78 5.88 18.37
C PHE A 208 19.42 4.66 19.08
N ASP A 209 20.69 4.78 19.47
CA ASP A 209 21.49 3.74 20.13
C ASP A 209 20.98 3.41 21.55
N LYS A 210 20.17 4.30 22.15
CA LYS A 210 19.45 4.06 23.43
C LYS A 210 18.16 3.26 23.24
N THR A 211 17.68 3.08 21.99
CA THR A 211 16.43 2.35 21.73
C THR A 211 16.69 0.87 21.47
N ALA A 212 15.70 0.02 21.79
CA ALA A 212 15.71 -1.39 21.44
C ALA A 212 15.33 -1.68 19.97
N TYR A 213 15.22 -0.65 19.12
CA TYR A 213 14.74 -0.78 17.74
C TYR A 213 15.93 -0.83 16.76
N GLN A 214 16.03 -1.93 16.00
CA GLN A 214 17.05 -2.10 14.95
C GLN A 214 16.72 -1.35 13.64
N ARG A 215 15.62 -0.59 13.60
CA ARG A 215 15.13 0.17 12.44
C ARG A 215 14.50 1.48 12.91
N LEU A 216 14.55 2.47 12.04
CA LEU A 216 13.96 3.80 12.26
C LEU A 216 12.42 3.71 12.35
N ARG A 217 11.85 4.35 13.37
CA ARG A 217 10.40 4.29 13.61
C ARG A 217 9.63 5.32 12.78
N PRO A 218 8.35 5.06 12.42
CA PRO A 218 7.55 5.97 11.60
C PRO A 218 7.42 7.36 12.21
N LEU A 219 7.43 8.41 11.37
CA LEU A 219 7.18 9.79 11.81
C LEU A 219 5.72 10.15 11.55
N GLN A 220 5.02 10.60 12.59
CA GLN A 220 3.62 10.99 12.59
C GLN A 220 3.48 12.50 12.81
N MET A 221 2.70 13.18 11.96
CA MET A 221 2.49 14.62 11.98
C MET A 221 0.99 14.94 11.96
N ALA A 222 0.50 15.69 12.94
CA ALA A 222 -0.91 16.10 13.03
C ALA A 222 -1.08 17.58 12.66
N TYR A 223 -1.87 17.89 11.63
CA TYR A 223 -2.07 19.26 11.14
C TYR A 223 -3.48 19.50 10.59
N GLU A 224 -3.85 20.77 10.53
CA GLU A 224 -5.10 21.23 9.90
C GLU A 224 -4.77 21.93 8.57
N SER A 225 -5.35 21.44 7.47
CA SER A 225 -5.26 22.11 6.16
C SER A 225 -6.31 21.58 5.18
N PRO A 226 -6.94 22.45 4.36
CA PRO A 226 -7.74 22.02 3.21
C PRO A 226 -6.93 21.34 2.11
N ARG A 227 -5.59 21.37 2.18
CA ARG A 227 -4.71 20.64 1.25
C ARG A 227 -4.64 19.16 1.59
N PHE A 228 -5.48 18.38 0.95
CA PHE A 228 -5.43 16.91 0.97
C PHE A 228 -4.49 16.41 -0.13
N MET A 229 -3.19 16.30 0.17
CA MET A 229 -2.16 15.93 -0.82
C MET A 229 -0.99 15.15 -0.20
N LEU A 230 -0.23 14.42 -1.02
CA LEU A 230 0.97 13.66 -0.64
C LEU A 230 2.14 13.99 -1.60
N PRO A 231 3.24 14.62 -1.13
CA PRO A 231 4.21 15.32 -1.99
C PRO A 231 5.27 14.42 -2.67
N ILE A 232 4.82 13.43 -3.46
CA ILE A 232 5.65 12.34 -4.01
C ILE A 232 6.82 12.78 -4.89
N ARG A 233 6.77 13.95 -5.54
CA ARG A 233 7.73 14.33 -6.60
C ARG A 233 9.17 14.49 -6.10
N LEU A 234 9.37 14.60 -4.79
CA LEU A 234 10.69 14.77 -4.20
C LEU A 234 11.44 13.45 -3.97
N GLY A 235 10.76 12.34 -3.68
CA GLY A 235 11.44 11.03 -3.56
C GLY A 235 12.13 10.58 -4.85
N MET A 236 11.53 10.95 -5.98
CA MET A 236 12.10 10.78 -7.32
C MET A 236 13.41 11.56 -7.58
N MET A 237 13.95 12.29 -6.60
CA MET A 237 15.29 12.88 -6.70
C MET A 237 16.44 11.92 -6.38
N ASN A 238 16.16 10.84 -5.64
CA ASN A 238 17.16 9.82 -5.28
C ASN A 238 16.88 8.45 -5.91
N ALA A 239 15.67 8.25 -6.45
CA ALA A 239 15.30 7.03 -7.14
C ALA A 239 16.11 6.83 -8.44
N THR A 240 16.59 5.62 -8.68
CA THR A 240 17.28 5.22 -9.92
C THR A 240 16.37 4.50 -10.92
N GLY A 241 15.06 4.45 -10.65
CA GLY A 241 14.05 3.74 -11.45
C GLY A 241 12.65 3.97 -10.88
N GLU A 242 11.75 3.01 -11.13
CA GLU A 242 10.38 3.00 -10.59
C GLU A 242 10.37 2.91 -9.05
N GLN A 243 9.31 3.43 -8.43
CA GLN A 243 9.16 3.54 -6.97
C GLN A 243 7.74 3.14 -6.55
N ASP A 244 7.62 2.18 -5.63
CA ASP A 244 6.35 1.66 -5.11
C ASP A 244 5.97 2.26 -3.76
N LEU A 245 4.83 2.93 -3.73
CA LEU A 245 4.24 3.58 -2.57
C LEU A 245 2.91 2.92 -2.24
N ILE A 246 2.73 2.49 -1.00
CA ILE A 246 1.42 2.10 -0.45
C ILE A 246 0.87 3.25 0.40
N VAL A 247 -0.34 3.71 0.08
CA VAL A 247 -1.06 4.74 0.84
C VAL A 247 -2.31 4.12 1.47
N TYR A 248 -2.37 4.14 2.80
CA TYR A 248 -3.55 3.81 3.59
C TYR A 248 -4.26 5.10 3.98
N VAL A 249 -5.40 5.39 3.36
CA VAL A 249 -6.23 6.54 3.74
C VAL A 249 -7.36 6.06 4.65
N LEU A 250 -7.49 6.68 5.81
CA LEU A 250 -8.51 6.42 6.82
C LEU A 250 -9.46 7.63 6.91
N SER A 251 -10.76 7.43 6.71
CA SER A 251 -11.77 8.50 6.77
C SER A 251 -13.05 8.03 7.49
N PRO A 252 -13.80 8.91 8.18
CA PRO A 252 -15.12 8.58 8.70
C PRO A 252 -16.22 8.55 7.61
N ARG A 253 -15.94 9.01 6.38
CA ARG A 253 -16.97 9.20 5.34
C ARG A 253 -17.08 8.03 4.38
N GLY A 254 -15.95 7.58 3.87
CA GLY A 254 -15.89 6.58 2.80
C GLY A 254 -14.54 6.58 2.11
N GLN A 255 -14.52 6.14 0.86
CA GLN A 255 -13.32 6.02 0.04
C GLN A 255 -12.66 7.38 -0.21
N ALA A 256 -11.33 7.41 -0.18
CA ALA A 256 -10.55 8.53 -0.70
C ALA A 256 -10.10 8.24 -2.13
N GLU A 257 -10.18 9.24 -2.99
CA GLU A 257 -9.85 9.11 -4.42
C GLU A 257 -8.75 10.09 -4.79
N ILE A 258 -7.86 9.70 -5.71
CA ILE A 258 -6.87 10.61 -6.31
C ILE A 258 -7.55 11.40 -7.43
N THR A 259 -7.39 12.73 -7.43
CA THR A 259 -8.12 13.64 -8.33
C THR A 259 -7.34 14.07 -9.57
N ASN A 260 -6.00 13.96 -9.56
CA ASN A 260 -5.13 14.31 -10.70
C ASN A 260 -4.48 13.11 -11.42
N TYR A 261 -4.79 11.88 -11.02
CA TYR A 261 -4.39 10.64 -11.70
C TYR A 261 -5.55 9.64 -11.68
N ARG A 262 -5.68 8.81 -12.72
CA ARG A 262 -6.72 7.77 -12.75
C ARG A 262 -6.41 6.70 -11.68
N THR A 263 -7.41 6.39 -10.87
CA THR A 263 -7.40 5.23 -9.97
C THR A 263 -8.07 4.05 -10.67
N VAL A 264 -7.49 2.85 -10.58
CA VAL A 264 -7.94 1.61 -11.23
C VAL A 264 -8.06 0.51 -10.19
N LYS A 265 -9.16 -0.28 -10.18
CA LYS A 265 -9.28 -1.47 -9.33
C LYS A 265 -8.29 -2.55 -9.81
N ILE A 266 -7.41 -3.04 -8.93
CA ILE A 266 -6.47 -4.14 -9.27
C ILE A 266 -7.27 -5.37 -9.77
N PRO A 267 -6.77 -6.16 -10.74
CA PRO A 267 -7.43 -7.40 -11.15
C PRO A 267 -7.80 -8.27 -9.94
N SER A 268 -9.05 -8.75 -9.87
CA SER A 268 -9.60 -9.35 -8.66
C SER A 268 -10.85 -10.19 -8.98
N ASN A 269 -11.17 -11.12 -8.08
CA ASN A 269 -12.24 -12.12 -8.18
C ASN A 269 -12.04 -13.13 -9.32
N THR A 270 -10.79 -13.40 -9.69
CA THR A 270 -10.39 -14.43 -10.64
C THR A 270 -10.13 -15.76 -9.95
N GLU A 271 -10.58 -16.87 -10.56
CA GLU A 271 -10.14 -18.22 -10.16
C GLU A 271 -8.82 -18.55 -10.86
N ILE A 272 -7.83 -19.03 -10.09
CA ILE A 272 -6.47 -19.32 -10.55
C ILE A 272 -5.99 -20.68 -9.99
N PRO A 273 -5.02 -21.35 -10.64
CA PRO A 273 -4.62 -22.71 -10.30
C PRO A 273 -4.11 -22.86 -8.85
N VAL A 274 -4.50 -23.97 -8.21
CA VAL A 274 -4.19 -24.27 -6.79
C VAL A 274 -2.68 -24.20 -6.48
N PHE A 275 -1.79 -24.54 -7.42
CA PHE A 275 -0.33 -24.47 -7.21
C PHE A 275 0.17 -23.06 -6.86
N VAL A 276 -0.54 -22.00 -7.29
CA VAL A 276 -0.17 -20.59 -7.01
C VAL A 276 -0.16 -20.29 -5.51
N LYS A 277 -0.75 -21.15 -4.66
CA LYS A 277 -0.59 -21.09 -3.20
C LYS A 277 0.88 -21.05 -2.74
N ALA A 278 1.78 -21.74 -3.44
CA ALA A 278 3.21 -21.75 -3.13
C ALA A 278 3.98 -20.57 -3.77
N GLU A 279 3.43 -19.97 -4.82
CA GLU A 279 4.10 -18.99 -5.70
C GLU A 279 3.40 -17.61 -5.66
N PHE A 280 2.57 -17.34 -4.64
CA PHE A 280 1.65 -16.19 -4.60
C PHE A 280 2.35 -14.83 -4.68
N GLY A 281 3.55 -14.71 -4.10
CA GLY A 281 4.36 -13.48 -4.17
C GLY A 281 4.86 -13.19 -5.59
N ASP A 282 5.30 -14.22 -6.31
CA ASP A 282 5.77 -14.12 -7.70
C ASP A 282 4.59 -13.86 -8.65
N PHE A 283 3.48 -14.57 -8.45
CA PHE A 283 2.20 -14.32 -9.13
C PHE A 283 1.75 -12.87 -8.98
N TYR A 284 1.69 -12.36 -7.73
CA TYR A 284 1.22 -11.00 -7.49
C TYR A 284 2.15 -9.95 -8.10
N THR A 285 3.46 -10.17 -8.02
CA THR A 285 4.48 -9.28 -8.60
C THR A 285 4.37 -9.23 -10.13
N ALA A 286 4.20 -10.39 -10.79
CA ALA A 286 4.03 -10.48 -12.23
C ALA A 286 2.69 -9.87 -12.69
N MET A 287 1.59 -10.20 -12.00
CA MET A 287 0.25 -9.65 -12.29
C MET A 287 0.22 -8.14 -12.13
N PHE A 288 0.85 -7.60 -11.08
CA PHE A 288 0.95 -6.16 -10.87
C PHE A 288 1.76 -5.49 -11.99
N GLN A 289 2.87 -6.10 -12.44
CA GLN A 289 3.65 -5.56 -13.56
C GLN A 289 2.84 -5.54 -14.87
N THR A 290 2.16 -6.63 -15.22
CA THR A 290 1.32 -6.71 -16.42
C THR A 290 0.17 -5.69 -16.37
N ALA A 291 -0.49 -5.52 -15.22
CA ALA A 291 -1.51 -4.49 -15.04
C ALA A 291 -0.93 -3.07 -15.16
N TYR A 292 0.23 -2.81 -14.54
CA TYR A 292 0.92 -1.52 -14.58
C TYR A 292 1.38 -1.12 -15.98
N GLU A 293 1.84 -2.09 -16.78
CA GLU A 293 2.24 -1.88 -18.17
C GLU A 293 1.04 -1.73 -19.10
N GLY A 294 0.00 -2.56 -18.94
CA GLY A 294 -1.27 -2.43 -19.68
C GLY A 294 -1.95 -1.09 -19.46
N GLU A 295 -1.88 -0.54 -18.24
CA GLU A 295 -2.42 0.78 -17.91
C GLU A 295 -1.43 1.95 -18.17
N GLY A 296 -0.38 1.70 -18.97
CA GLY A 296 0.52 2.73 -19.49
C GLY A 296 1.38 3.43 -18.44
N LYS A 297 1.63 2.76 -17.31
CA LYS A 297 2.48 3.20 -16.17
C LYS A 297 2.04 4.50 -15.47
N LYS A 298 0.77 4.90 -15.61
CA LYS A 298 0.24 6.24 -15.23
C LYS A 298 -1.02 6.19 -14.36
N VAL A 299 -1.18 5.14 -13.55
CA VAL A 299 -2.35 4.92 -12.70
C VAL A 299 -1.97 4.60 -11.26
N ALA A 300 -2.88 4.90 -10.34
CA ALA A 300 -2.85 4.35 -8.98
C ALA A 300 -3.77 3.11 -8.94
N PHE A 301 -3.29 2.00 -8.36
CA PHE A 301 -4.12 0.82 -8.15
C PHE A 301 -4.85 0.89 -6.80
N LEU A 302 -6.16 0.71 -6.82
CA LEU A 302 -6.95 0.43 -5.64
C LEU A 302 -6.82 -1.07 -5.34
N GLU A 303 -6.26 -1.40 -4.18
CA GLU A 303 -6.08 -2.77 -3.70
C GLU A 303 -7.12 -3.17 -2.65
N TYR A 304 -7.64 -2.21 -1.87
CA TYR A 304 -8.66 -2.46 -0.84
C TYR A 304 -9.47 -1.20 -0.54
N ALA A 305 -10.78 -1.37 -0.31
CA ALA A 305 -11.71 -0.30 0.04
C ALA A 305 -12.84 -0.91 0.89
N TRP A 306 -12.84 -0.71 2.21
CA TRP A 306 -13.83 -1.30 3.13
C TRP A 306 -13.92 -0.51 4.44
N ASP A 307 -15.04 -0.64 5.14
CA ASP A 307 -15.17 -0.29 6.55
C ASP A 307 -14.26 -1.16 7.45
N MET A 308 -13.55 -0.57 8.42
CA MET A 308 -12.64 -1.34 9.30
C MET A 308 -13.34 -2.10 10.43
N ALA A 309 -14.66 -2.03 10.57
CA ALA A 309 -15.41 -2.83 11.53
C ALA A 309 -15.59 -4.31 11.08
N SER A 310 -15.42 -4.63 9.79
CA SER A 310 -15.63 -5.98 9.26
C SER A 310 -14.76 -6.28 8.02
N CYS A 311 -14.73 -7.55 7.62
CA CYS A 311 -14.12 -8.04 6.38
C CYS A 311 -14.74 -9.40 6.02
N ASP A 312 -14.79 -9.75 4.74
CA ASP A 312 -15.18 -11.09 4.30
C ASP A 312 -14.50 -11.50 2.96
N PRO A 313 -13.66 -12.56 2.93
CA PRO A 313 -13.01 -13.18 4.08
C PRO A 313 -11.87 -12.28 4.62
N CYS A 314 -11.68 -12.30 5.93
CA CYS A 314 -10.61 -11.54 6.59
C CYS A 314 -9.23 -12.19 6.38
N SER A 315 -8.24 -11.40 5.90
CA SER A 315 -6.82 -11.78 5.91
C SER A 315 -6.19 -11.67 7.30
N ALA A 316 -6.68 -10.74 8.13
CA ALA A 316 -6.31 -10.56 9.52
C ALA A 316 -7.49 -9.99 10.32
N ASN A 317 -7.43 -10.10 11.64
CA ASN A 317 -8.44 -9.48 12.52
C ASN A 317 -8.48 -7.95 12.32
N PRO A 318 -9.67 -7.31 12.31
CA PRO A 318 -9.84 -5.86 12.39
C PRO A 318 -8.92 -5.19 13.42
N LEU A 319 -8.56 -3.93 13.17
CA LEU A 319 -7.79 -3.15 14.14
C LEU A 319 -8.69 -2.74 15.31
N ASN A 320 -8.19 -2.93 16.53
CA ASN A 320 -8.88 -2.50 17.73
C ASN A 320 -8.79 -0.97 17.91
N TRP A 321 -9.59 -0.41 18.82
CA TRP A 321 -9.67 1.03 19.05
C TRP A 321 -8.31 1.69 19.39
N GLU A 322 -7.42 1.01 20.11
CA GLU A 322 -6.08 1.54 20.42
C GLU A 322 -5.16 1.50 19.20
N GLU A 323 -5.26 0.45 18.37
CA GLU A 323 -4.53 0.35 17.10
C GLU A 323 -4.96 1.46 16.12
N LEU A 324 -6.28 1.70 15.99
CA LEU A 324 -6.83 2.79 15.19
C LEU A 324 -6.40 4.16 15.72
N ARG A 325 -6.44 4.38 17.04
CA ARG A 325 -5.95 5.61 17.66
C ARG A 325 -4.47 5.85 17.37
N LYS A 326 -3.63 4.79 17.42
CA LYS A 326 -2.21 4.86 17.08
C LYS A 326 -1.96 5.08 15.58
N SER A 327 -2.84 4.61 14.69
CA SER A 327 -2.75 4.89 13.25
C SER A 327 -3.16 6.31 12.86
N GLY A 328 -3.51 7.16 13.85
CA GLY A 328 -3.85 8.56 13.67
C GLY A 328 -5.36 8.85 13.69
N VAL A 329 -6.22 7.87 13.95
CA VAL A 329 -7.67 8.09 14.02
C VAL A 329 -8.03 8.85 15.31
N PHE A 330 -8.43 10.12 15.17
CA PHE A 330 -8.78 11.00 16.29
C PHE A 330 -10.29 11.10 16.56
N TRP A 331 -11.16 10.78 15.60
CA TRP A 331 -12.60 10.99 15.70
C TRP A 331 -13.37 9.91 16.48
N LEU A 332 -12.74 8.77 16.81
CA LEU A 332 -13.36 7.73 17.64
C LEU A 332 -13.43 8.10 19.14
N ASN A 333 -12.77 9.19 19.55
CA ASN A 333 -12.67 9.59 20.95
C ASN A 333 -13.60 10.76 21.33
N SER A 334 -14.28 11.38 20.36
CA SER A 334 -15.08 12.59 20.58
C SER A 334 -16.48 12.34 21.16
N GLY A 335 -16.53 11.67 22.32
CA GLY A 335 -17.54 11.86 23.38
C GLY A 335 -19.04 11.79 23.03
N ARG A 336 -19.43 11.14 21.93
CA ARG A 336 -20.82 11.21 21.38
C ARG A 336 -21.53 9.87 21.24
N SER A 337 -21.47 9.01 22.27
CA SER A 337 -22.56 8.08 22.61
C SER A 337 -22.27 7.37 23.94
N ASN A 338 -23.22 7.38 24.89
CA ASN A 338 -23.23 6.45 26.02
C ASN A 338 -24.00 5.15 25.72
N ASN A 339 -24.58 5.01 24.52
CA ASN A 339 -25.22 3.76 24.10
C ASN A 339 -24.15 2.76 23.63
N VAL A 340 -23.97 1.70 24.42
CA VAL A 340 -23.02 0.60 24.20
C VAL A 340 -23.26 -0.17 22.89
N SER A 341 -24.48 -0.07 22.33
CA SER A 341 -24.97 -0.86 21.19
C SER A 341 -24.45 -0.43 19.81
N LEU A 342 -23.77 0.71 19.66
CA LEU A 342 -23.21 1.15 18.37
C LEU A 342 -21.72 1.55 18.49
N ARG A 343 -20.88 0.56 18.85
CA ARG A 343 -19.42 0.64 18.67
C ARG A 343 -18.99 0.37 17.22
N SER A 344 -19.64 0.98 16.24
CA SER A 344 -19.13 0.92 14.87
C SER A 344 -17.81 1.69 14.78
N ASN A 345 -16.73 0.98 14.44
CA ASN A 345 -15.47 1.60 14.05
C ASN A 345 -15.69 2.33 12.71
N ASN A 346 -16.30 3.52 12.73
CA ASN A 346 -16.54 4.32 11.52
C ASN A 346 -15.22 4.91 11.01
N VAL A 347 -14.41 4.02 10.44
CA VAL A 347 -13.13 4.24 9.80
C VAL A 347 -13.19 3.41 8.54
N TYR A 348 -13.41 4.05 7.40
CA TYR A 348 -13.29 3.42 6.11
C TYR A 348 -11.82 3.52 5.68
N ILE A 349 -11.22 2.39 5.28
CA ILE A 349 -9.85 2.31 4.78
C ILE A 349 -9.84 2.21 3.26
N THR A 350 -9.02 3.05 2.63
CA THR A 350 -8.64 2.93 1.21
C THR A 350 -7.15 2.59 1.13
N ARG A 351 -6.81 1.46 0.49
CA ARG A 351 -5.42 1.07 0.18
C ARG A 351 -5.14 1.33 -1.29
N LEU A 352 -4.24 2.27 -1.55
CA LEU A 352 -3.78 2.64 -2.89
C LEU A 352 -2.31 2.23 -3.05
N HIS A 353 -1.98 1.58 -4.16
CA HIS A 353 -0.62 1.24 -4.55
C HIS A 353 -0.24 2.02 -5.80
N VAL A 354 0.81 2.82 -5.70
CA VAL A 354 1.31 3.68 -6.77
C VAL A 354 2.74 3.27 -7.09
N ARG A 355 2.97 2.68 -8.27
CA ARG A 355 4.31 2.55 -8.87
C ARG A 355 4.52 3.76 -9.78
N TYR A 356 5.52 4.59 -9.49
CA TYR A 356 5.69 5.88 -10.16
C TYR A 356 7.11 6.13 -10.67
N THR A 357 7.20 6.87 -11.78
CA THR A 357 8.41 7.53 -12.26
C THR A 357 8.23 9.05 -12.22
N ARG A 358 9.30 9.80 -12.49
CA ARG A 358 9.27 11.27 -12.57
C ARG A 358 8.49 11.79 -13.79
N ASP A 359 8.45 10.98 -14.83
CA ASP A 359 7.87 11.22 -16.15
C ASP A 359 6.42 10.71 -16.25
N THR A 360 6.03 9.67 -15.49
CA THR A 360 4.63 9.25 -15.37
C THR A 360 3.87 9.97 -14.26
N PHE A 361 4.54 10.40 -13.18
CA PHE A 361 3.96 11.20 -12.10
C PHE A 361 4.71 12.54 -11.91
N PRO A 362 4.48 13.55 -12.78
CA PRO A 362 5.13 14.85 -12.70
C PRO A 362 4.57 15.77 -11.60
N GLU A 363 3.38 15.44 -11.07
CA GLU A 363 2.66 16.13 -10.00
C GLU A 363 2.54 15.30 -8.71
N ASP A 364 2.28 15.96 -7.59
CA ASP A 364 2.01 15.32 -6.30
C ASP A 364 0.62 14.69 -6.30
N LEU A 365 0.38 13.66 -5.49
CA LEU A 365 -0.96 13.04 -5.42
C LEU A 365 -1.91 14.00 -4.70
N MET A 366 -2.98 14.41 -5.38
CA MET A 366 -4.07 15.21 -4.81
C MET A 366 -5.26 14.29 -4.51
N PHE A 367 -5.92 14.45 -3.36
CA PHE A 367 -6.99 13.55 -2.92
C PHE A 367 -8.30 14.29 -2.62
N GLN A 368 -9.40 13.55 -2.65
CA GLN A 368 -10.71 13.95 -2.12
C GLN A 368 -11.27 12.89 -1.17
N GLU A 369 -11.99 13.32 -0.12
CA GLU A 369 -12.86 12.42 0.66
C GLU A 369 -14.20 12.27 -0.07
N THR A 370 -14.66 11.05 -0.31
CA THR A 370 -15.98 10.80 -0.90
C THR A 370 -16.97 10.24 0.13
N SER A 371 -18.24 10.17 -0.27
CA SER A 371 -19.27 9.36 0.40
C SER A 371 -19.37 7.93 -0.15
N ASN A 372 -18.46 7.51 -1.05
CA ASN A 372 -18.47 6.17 -1.60
C ASN A 372 -18.11 5.15 -0.52
N ARG A 373 -18.92 4.11 -0.34
CA ARG A 373 -18.64 2.98 0.56
C ARG A 373 -18.83 1.64 -0.15
N GLU A 374 -18.67 1.60 -1.48
CA GLU A 374 -18.48 0.35 -2.22
C GLU A 374 -17.42 -0.52 -1.52
N LEU A 375 -17.62 -1.83 -1.52
CA LEU A 375 -16.67 -2.76 -0.94
C LEU A 375 -15.78 -3.31 -2.05
N PHE A 376 -14.47 -3.20 -1.87
CA PHE A 376 -13.47 -3.71 -2.80
C PHE A 376 -12.30 -4.36 -2.04
N GLN A 377 -11.79 -5.46 -2.60
CA GLN A 377 -10.57 -6.12 -2.16
C GLN A 377 -9.91 -6.80 -3.36
N GLY A 378 -8.58 -6.77 -3.44
CA GLY A 378 -7.80 -7.67 -4.27
C GLY A 378 -7.96 -9.09 -3.73
N ARG A 379 -8.66 -9.95 -4.47
CA ARG A 379 -9.00 -11.31 -4.05
C ARG A 379 -8.77 -12.28 -5.19
N TYR A 380 -7.92 -13.28 -4.96
CA TYR A 380 -7.62 -14.34 -5.91
C TYR A 380 -8.13 -15.65 -5.34
N ILE A 381 -8.76 -16.47 -6.18
CA ILE A 381 -9.57 -17.60 -5.72
C ILE A 381 -8.89 -18.90 -6.13
N LEU A 382 -8.54 -19.73 -5.15
CA LEU A 382 -8.20 -21.13 -5.36
C LEU A 382 -9.45 -21.98 -5.16
N ARG A 383 -9.76 -22.83 -6.14
CA ARG A 383 -10.87 -23.78 -6.07
C ARG A 383 -10.32 -25.20 -6.04
N HIS A 384 -10.17 -25.74 -4.83
CA HIS A 384 -9.76 -27.13 -4.62
C HIS A 384 -10.82 -28.08 -5.21
N PRO A 385 -10.43 -28.95 -6.16
CA PRO A 385 -11.35 -29.96 -6.67
C PRO A 385 -11.79 -30.93 -5.57
N PHE A 386 -12.97 -31.52 -5.72
CA PHE A 386 -13.36 -32.67 -4.92
C PHE A 386 -12.46 -33.86 -5.28
N THR A 387 -11.94 -34.57 -4.28
CA THR A 387 -11.02 -35.71 -4.45
C THR A 387 -11.57 -37.05 -3.92
N GLY A 388 -12.83 -37.06 -3.50
CA GLY A 388 -13.54 -38.27 -3.05
C GLY A 388 -14.07 -39.13 -4.20
N GLU A 389 -14.83 -40.17 -3.85
CA GLU A 389 -15.43 -41.07 -4.85
C GLU A 389 -16.55 -40.37 -5.65
N MET A 390 -16.50 -40.48 -6.98
CA MET A 390 -17.40 -39.79 -7.92
C MET A 390 -18.26 -40.80 -8.71
N SER A 391 -18.80 -41.82 -8.05
CA SER A 391 -19.50 -42.94 -8.72
C SER A 391 -20.91 -42.61 -9.24
N CYS A 392 -21.48 -41.46 -8.88
CA CYS A 392 -22.75 -40.98 -9.43
C CYS A 392 -22.60 -40.27 -10.79
N ARG A 393 -23.69 -40.17 -11.57
CA ARG A 393 -23.71 -39.48 -12.89
C ARG A 393 -23.17 -38.05 -12.82
N ALA A 394 -23.57 -37.29 -11.80
CA ALA A 394 -23.10 -35.93 -11.57
C ALA A 394 -21.59 -35.84 -11.31
N GLY A 395 -20.96 -36.90 -10.79
CA GLY A 395 -19.50 -37.00 -10.64
C GLY A 395 -18.77 -37.07 -11.99
N VAL A 396 -19.34 -37.76 -12.98
CA VAL A 396 -18.79 -37.83 -14.34
C VAL A 396 -18.94 -36.47 -15.06
N ASP A 397 -20.10 -35.84 -14.94
CA ASP A 397 -20.35 -34.49 -15.47
C ASP A 397 -19.43 -33.45 -14.78
N TYR A 398 -19.19 -33.61 -13.47
CA TYR A 398 -18.24 -32.81 -12.70
C TYR A 398 -16.82 -32.94 -13.25
N GLN A 399 -16.28 -34.15 -13.47
CA GLN A 399 -14.93 -34.36 -14.03
C GLN A 399 -14.74 -33.67 -15.39
N GLN A 400 -15.74 -33.71 -16.28
CA GLN A 400 -15.69 -32.99 -17.55
C GLN A 400 -15.71 -31.47 -17.39
N SER A 401 -16.47 -30.95 -16.42
CA SER A 401 -16.50 -29.51 -16.12
C SER A 401 -15.20 -29.02 -15.45
N LEU A 402 -14.60 -29.85 -14.59
CA LEU A 402 -13.35 -29.60 -13.89
C LEU A 402 -12.18 -29.41 -14.85
N ASN A 403 -11.99 -30.29 -15.84
CA ASN A 403 -10.91 -30.13 -16.84
C ASN A 403 -11.05 -28.80 -17.61
N ARG A 404 -12.29 -28.45 -18.05
CA ARG A 404 -12.57 -27.15 -18.68
C ARG A 404 -12.29 -25.97 -17.75
N ARG A 405 -12.59 -26.09 -16.45
CA ARG A 405 -12.31 -25.06 -15.45
C ARG A 405 -10.81 -24.88 -15.25
N LEU A 406 -10.05 -25.95 -15.06
CA LEU A 406 -8.59 -25.93 -14.91
C LEU A 406 -7.88 -25.33 -16.13
N GLN A 407 -8.36 -25.58 -17.36
CA GLN A 407 -7.85 -24.91 -18.56
C GLN A 407 -8.17 -23.41 -18.58
N GLN A 408 -9.33 -22.98 -18.05
CA GLN A 408 -9.66 -21.56 -17.91
C GLN A 408 -8.88 -20.90 -16.75
N GLU A 409 -8.64 -21.58 -15.63
CA GLU A 409 -7.74 -21.12 -14.56
C GLU A 409 -6.32 -20.91 -15.11
N ALA A 410 -5.80 -21.86 -15.88
CA ALA A 410 -4.50 -21.76 -16.56
C ALA A 410 -4.42 -20.54 -17.49
N LYS A 411 -5.44 -20.37 -18.35
CA LYS A 411 -5.55 -19.22 -19.26
C LYS A 411 -5.64 -17.89 -18.50
N THR A 412 -6.42 -17.85 -17.42
CA THR A 412 -6.59 -16.66 -16.56
C THR A 412 -5.27 -16.30 -15.88
N LEU A 413 -4.50 -17.28 -15.41
CA LEU A 413 -3.18 -17.06 -14.85
C LEU A 413 -2.22 -16.45 -15.89
N ALA A 414 -2.14 -17.03 -17.09
CA ALA A 414 -1.31 -16.51 -18.18
C ALA A 414 -1.72 -15.09 -18.62
N GLU A 415 -3.01 -14.81 -18.76
CA GLU A 415 -3.54 -13.48 -19.10
C GLU A 415 -3.28 -12.44 -18.01
N LEU A 416 -3.22 -12.84 -16.74
CA LEU A 416 -2.88 -11.96 -15.63
C LEU A 416 -1.38 -11.68 -15.53
N THR A 417 -0.52 -12.70 -15.68
CA THR A 417 0.92 -12.58 -15.36
C THR A 417 1.84 -12.41 -16.57
N GLY A 418 1.38 -12.72 -17.78
CA GLY A 418 2.23 -12.82 -18.97
C GLY A 418 3.15 -14.06 -18.97
N TRP A 419 2.94 -15.01 -18.05
CA TRP A 419 3.68 -16.28 -18.01
C TRP A 419 3.26 -17.23 -19.14
N ASP A 420 4.14 -18.16 -19.50
CA ASP A 420 3.86 -19.14 -20.54
C ASP A 420 2.74 -20.12 -20.14
N ILE A 421 1.78 -20.31 -21.05
CA ILE A 421 0.57 -21.10 -20.81
C ILE A 421 0.86 -22.61 -20.72
N ASP A 422 1.87 -23.10 -21.41
CA ASP A 422 2.23 -24.52 -21.40
C ASP A 422 3.12 -24.85 -20.20
N GLU A 423 4.00 -23.94 -19.75
CA GLU A 423 4.63 -24.03 -18.42
C GLU A 423 3.57 -24.06 -17.29
N ILE A 424 2.54 -23.20 -17.36
CA ILE A 424 1.43 -23.21 -16.39
C ILE A 424 0.69 -24.56 -16.43
N ARG A 425 0.34 -25.07 -17.62
CA ARG A 425 -0.35 -26.37 -17.77
C ARG A 425 0.46 -27.52 -17.18
N ASN A 426 1.78 -27.51 -17.34
CA ASN A 426 2.67 -28.54 -16.78
C ASN A 426 2.72 -28.54 -15.24
N LYS A 427 2.24 -27.48 -14.56
CA LYS A 427 2.08 -27.42 -13.10
C LYS A 427 0.69 -27.84 -12.59
N ILE A 428 -0.25 -28.18 -13.48
CA ILE A 428 -1.64 -28.51 -13.12
C ILE A 428 -1.90 -30.01 -13.24
N ASP A 429 -2.43 -30.60 -12.17
CA ASP A 429 -2.94 -31.96 -12.19
C ASP A 429 -4.32 -31.99 -12.90
N PHE A 430 -4.32 -32.43 -14.16
CA PHE A 430 -5.53 -32.57 -14.96
C PHE A 430 -6.12 -33.99 -14.81
N PRO A 431 -7.41 -34.13 -14.45
CA PRO A 431 -8.01 -35.45 -14.26
C PRO A 431 -8.06 -36.25 -15.57
N ASP A 432 -7.76 -37.56 -15.50
CA ASP A 432 -7.92 -38.53 -16.59
C ASP A 432 -9.41 -38.77 -16.90
N VAL A 433 -9.99 -37.87 -17.71
CA VAL A 433 -11.38 -37.95 -18.17
C VAL A 433 -11.50 -39.06 -19.22
N LYS A 434 -11.65 -40.30 -18.76
CA LYS A 434 -11.94 -41.45 -19.63
C LYS A 434 -13.21 -41.18 -20.44
N PRO A 435 -13.18 -41.35 -21.78
CA PRO A 435 -14.32 -40.99 -22.62
C PRO A 435 -15.55 -41.82 -22.25
N ILE A 436 -16.69 -41.16 -22.04
CA ILE A 436 -17.97 -41.85 -21.82
C ILE A 436 -18.29 -42.66 -23.09
N PRO A 437 -18.46 -43.99 -23.01
CA PRO A 437 -18.84 -44.76 -24.17
C PRO A 437 -20.22 -44.33 -24.67
N TRP A 438 -20.35 -44.07 -25.97
CA TRP A 438 -21.52 -43.40 -26.56
C TRP A 438 -22.86 -44.05 -26.21
N TRP A 439 -22.89 -45.37 -26.01
CA TRP A 439 -24.07 -46.12 -25.61
C TRP A 439 -24.59 -45.80 -24.20
N ARG A 440 -23.83 -45.10 -23.35
CA ARG A 440 -24.32 -44.54 -22.08
C ARG A 440 -25.15 -43.25 -22.24
N HIS A 441 -25.36 -42.77 -23.48
CA HIS A 441 -26.30 -41.69 -23.78
C HIS A 441 -27.65 -42.20 -24.32
N LEU A 442 -27.85 -43.53 -24.41
CA LEU A 442 -29.10 -44.15 -24.91
C LEU A 442 -30.12 -44.48 -23.82
N TRP A 443 -29.73 -44.44 -22.54
CA TRP A 443 -30.50 -44.88 -21.38
C TRP A 443 -30.34 -43.91 -20.21
#